data_AF-A0A0C3EXK9-F1
#
_entry.id   AF-A0A0C3EXK9-F1
#
_cell.length_a   1.000
_cell.length_b   1.000
_cell.length_c   1.000
_cell.angle_alpha   90.00
_cell.angle_beta   90.00
_cell.angle_gamma   90.00
#
_symmetry.space_group_name_H-M   'P 1'
#
loop_
_entity.id
_entity.type
_entity.pdbx_description
1 polymer ?
#
loop_
_entity_poly.entity_id
_entity_poly.type
_entity_poly.pdbx_seq_one_letter_code
_entity_poly.pdbx_strand_id
1 'polypeptide(L)'
;MLGLVEFIMHDVSYSADSVSEYIDVPIPAGDPAYDPKGYGNATFRVWRTLPAAGTGTSASNPREHANEATAWMDCSALYGSTPEVVDALRSHADGKLKSQRDKDGFEYLPFNKDGLPVRTRPGVDIHDLFLGGDVRTNEDWIMLSVHTIFLREHNRLCDLIVGQHPDWDDEHIYQTVRLLISAKLALIGNSYQMAYWSDNMPWPRDDGFPLYRAMYGESVLSINPVR
;
A
#
# COMPACT_ATOMS: atom_id res chain seq x y z
N MET A 1 5.01 10.39 -9.56
CA MET A 1 4.09 9.31 -9.97
C MET A 1 4.55 7.94 -9.50
N LEU A 2 5.85 7.62 -9.49
CA LEU A 2 6.36 6.31 -9.04
C LEU A 2 5.81 5.87 -7.67
N GLY A 3 5.90 6.71 -6.63
CA GLY A 3 5.38 6.35 -5.31
C GLY A 3 3.86 6.16 -5.22
N LEU A 4 3.07 6.67 -6.17
CA LEU A 4 1.62 6.39 -6.19
C LEU A 4 1.32 4.99 -6.70
N VAL A 5 2.10 4.51 -7.68
CA VAL A 5 2.00 3.13 -8.18
C VAL A 5 2.42 2.17 -7.09
N GLU A 6 3.52 2.48 -6.40
CA GLU A 6 3.99 1.73 -5.25
C GLU A 6 2.95 1.67 -4.14
N PHE A 7 2.30 2.79 -3.81
CA PHE A 7 1.17 2.82 -2.87
C PHE A 7 0.01 1.93 -3.31
N ILE A 8 -0.36 1.93 -4.60
CA ILE A 8 -1.39 1.01 -5.13
C ILE A 8 -0.94 -0.46 -4.98
N MET A 9 0.33 -0.77 -5.24
CA MET A 9 0.86 -2.13 -5.04
C MET A 9 0.83 -2.55 -3.57
N HIS A 10 1.10 -1.61 -2.66
CA HIS A 10 1.01 -1.85 -1.22
C HIS A 10 -0.43 -2.08 -0.77
N ASP A 11 -1.39 -1.43 -1.43
CA ASP A 11 -2.82 -1.56 -1.17
C ASP A 11 -3.36 -2.96 -1.46
N VAL A 12 -2.93 -3.55 -2.58
CA VAL A 12 -3.51 -4.80 -3.11
C VAL A 12 -2.68 -6.04 -2.77
N SER A 13 -1.42 -5.87 -2.36
CA SER A 13 -0.50 -6.99 -2.19
C SER A 13 0.56 -6.78 -1.12
N TYR A 14 0.69 -7.77 -0.26
CA TYR A 14 1.79 -7.91 0.69
C TYR A 14 2.06 -9.40 0.95
N SER A 15 3.31 -9.80 0.99
CA SER A 15 3.69 -11.13 1.46
C SER A 15 4.80 -10.99 2.49
N ALA A 16 4.60 -11.60 3.66
CA ALA A 16 5.55 -11.53 4.75
C ALA A 16 6.83 -12.33 4.44
N ASP A 17 7.95 -11.91 5.02
CA ASP A 17 9.18 -12.69 5.00
C ASP A 17 9.08 -13.85 6.00
N SER A 18 9.68 -14.98 5.64
CA SER A 18 9.88 -16.10 6.57
C SER A 18 10.88 -15.69 7.66
N VAL A 19 10.61 -16.11 8.89
CA VAL A 19 11.49 -15.86 10.05
C VAL A 19 12.62 -16.88 10.17
N SER A 20 12.56 -17.98 9.41
CA SER A 20 13.48 -19.12 9.55
C SER A 20 14.10 -19.57 8.23
N GLU A 21 13.53 -19.19 7.09
CA GLU A 21 13.99 -19.63 5.78
C GLU A 21 14.61 -18.49 4.98
N TYR A 22 15.82 -18.68 4.51
CA TYR A 22 16.54 -17.73 3.67
C TYR A 22 17.36 -18.44 2.60
N ILE A 23 17.79 -17.68 1.60
CA ILE A 23 18.72 -18.10 0.56
C ILE A 23 19.90 -17.13 0.62
N ASP A 24 21.11 -17.66 0.72
CA ASP A 24 22.32 -16.85 0.56
C ASP A 24 22.67 -16.84 -0.93
N VAL A 25 22.53 -15.66 -1.55
CA VAL A 25 22.83 -15.43 -2.97
C VAL A 25 24.31 -15.07 -3.10
N PRO A 26 25.12 -15.85 -3.82
CA PRO A 26 26.55 -15.58 -3.95
C PRO A 26 26.80 -14.29 -4.74
N ILE A 27 27.69 -13.46 -4.21
CA ILE A 27 28.17 -12.26 -4.89
C ILE A 27 29.33 -12.67 -5.80
N PRO A 28 29.36 -12.20 -7.07
CA PRO A 28 30.47 -12.46 -7.96
C PRO A 28 31.81 -12.05 -7.34
N ALA A 29 32.82 -12.90 -7.49
CA ALA A 29 34.16 -12.57 -7.01
C ALA A 29 34.68 -11.30 -7.71
N GLY A 30 35.19 -10.36 -6.91
CA GLY A 30 35.67 -9.09 -7.43
C GLY A 30 34.56 -8.07 -7.72
N ASP A 31 33.34 -8.30 -7.23
CA ASP A 31 32.28 -7.30 -7.28
C ASP A 31 32.77 -5.98 -6.67
N PRO A 32 32.77 -4.86 -7.40
CA PRO A 32 33.40 -3.62 -6.94
C PRO A 32 32.81 -3.04 -5.66
N ALA A 33 31.54 -3.32 -5.36
CA ALA A 33 30.84 -2.76 -4.22
C ALA A 33 30.88 -3.71 -3.01
N TYR A 34 30.74 -5.01 -3.25
CA TYR A 34 30.46 -5.97 -2.18
C TYR A 34 31.54 -7.06 -2.02
N ASP A 35 32.44 -7.23 -2.99
CA ASP A 35 33.65 -8.05 -2.86
C ASP A 35 34.86 -7.42 -3.59
N PRO A 36 35.27 -6.18 -3.25
CA PRO A 36 36.32 -5.48 -3.98
C PRO A 36 37.70 -6.15 -3.88
N LYS A 37 37.88 -7.05 -2.91
CA LYS A 37 39.12 -7.80 -2.69
C LYS A 37 39.14 -9.15 -3.41
N GLY A 38 38.02 -9.55 -4.04
CA GLY A 38 37.94 -10.77 -4.83
C GLY A 38 38.05 -12.05 -4.02
N TYR A 39 37.57 -12.05 -2.77
CA TYR A 39 37.60 -13.25 -1.93
C TYR A 39 36.61 -14.32 -2.40
N GLY A 40 35.57 -13.94 -3.15
CA GLY A 40 34.60 -14.84 -3.74
C GLY A 40 33.71 -15.57 -2.73
N ASN A 41 33.66 -15.10 -1.49
CA ASN A 41 32.88 -15.70 -0.40
C ASN A 41 31.77 -14.77 0.14
N ALA A 42 31.60 -13.59 -0.46
CA ALA A 42 30.54 -12.67 -0.08
C ALA A 42 29.18 -13.16 -0.58
N THR A 43 28.14 -12.97 0.23
CA THR A 43 26.76 -13.36 -0.09
C THR A 43 25.77 -12.28 0.34
N PHE A 44 24.65 -12.17 -0.38
CA PHE A 44 23.45 -11.48 0.10
C PHE A 44 22.48 -12.48 0.69
N ARG A 45 22.08 -12.27 1.95
CA ARG A 45 21.00 -13.03 2.54
C ARG A 45 19.65 -12.48 2.08
N VAL A 46 18.86 -13.32 1.42
CA VAL A 46 17.50 -13.01 0.99
C VAL A 46 16.54 -13.93 1.74
N TRP A 47 15.68 -13.36 2.58
CA TRP A 47 14.64 -14.13 3.26
C TRP A 47 13.62 -14.63 2.24
N ARG A 48 13.21 -15.88 2.38
CA ARG A 48 12.14 -16.43 1.53
C ARG A 48 10.81 -15.88 1.99
N THR A 49 9.84 -15.79 1.09
CA THR A 49 8.46 -15.48 1.47
C THR A 49 7.88 -16.55 2.40
N LEU A 50 7.15 -16.12 3.42
CA LEU A 50 6.47 -16.96 4.39
C LEU A 50 5.50 -17.92 3.64
N PRO A 51 5.56 -19.24 3.87
CA PRO A 51 4.64 -20.17 3.25
C PRO A 51 3.24 -20.04 3.87
N ALA A 52 2.21 -20.17 3.05
CA ALA A 52 0.84 -20.29 3.52
C ALA A 52 0.67 -21.57 4.36
N ALA A 53 -0.06 -21.46 5.47
CA ALA A 53 -0.25 -22.57 6.40
C ALA A 53 -0.86 -23.79 5.69
N GLY A 54 -0.27 -24.98 5.92
CA GLY A 54 -0.74 -26.23 5.33
C GLY A 54 -0.29 -26.49 3.89
N THR A 55 0.47 -25.59 3.26
CA THR A 55 1.02 -25.77 1.90
C THR A 55 2.49 -26.20 1.93
N GLY A 56 3.03 -26.61 0.78
CA GLY A 56 4.45 -26.97 0.65
C GLY A 56 4.84 -28.29 1.31
N THR A 57 3.89 -29.22 1.47
CA THR A 57 4.12 -30.51 2.14
C THR A 57 4.42 -31.66 1.18
N SER A 58 4.10 -31.53 -0.12
CA SER A 58 4.39 -32.55 -1.13
C SER A 58 4.36 -31.98 -2.55
N ALA A 59 4.72 -32.79 -3.56
CA ALA A 59 4.59 -32.40 -4.98
C ALA A 59 3.13 -32.15 -5.40
N SER A 60 2.16 -32.80 -4.75
CA SER A 60 0.73 -32.59 -4.99
C SER A 60 0.14 -31.45 -4.16
N ASN A 61 0.90 -30.89 -3.23
CA ASN A 61 0.55 -29.74 -2.41
C ASN A 61 1.77 -28.79 -2.33
N PRO A 62 2.07 -28.09 -3.45
CA PRO A 62 3.22 -27.21 -3.53
C PRO A 62 3.08 -26.04 -2.55
N ARG A 63 4.18 -25.30 -2.36
CA ARG A 63 4.18 -24.11 -1.50
C ARG A 63 3.32 -23.02 -2.16
N GLU A 64 2.45 -22.41 -1.37
CA GLU A 64 1.74 -21.17 -1.72
C GLU A 64 2.10 -20.06 -0.72
N HIS A 65 1.65 -18.85 -1.00
CA HIS A 65 1.92 -17.66 -0.20
C HIS A 65 0.61 -16.90 0.04
N ALA A 66 0.42 -16.45 1.28
CA ALA A 66 -0.72 -15.61 1.62
C ALA A 66 -0.47 -14.17 1.17
N ASN A 67 -1.54 -13.52 0.72
CA ASN A 67 -1.59 -12.08 0.64
C ASN A 67 -2.02 -11.55 2.02
N GLU A 68 -1.15 -10.80 2.67
CA GLU A 68 -1.38 -10.20 3.99
C GLU A 68 -2.08 -8.83 3.88
N ALA A 69 -2.18 -8.28 2.67
CA ALA A 69 -3.00 -7.10 2.37
C ALA A 69 -4.41 -7.53 1.92
N THR A 70 -5.35 -6.57 1.84
CA THR A 70 -6.61 -6.83 1.13
C THR A 70 -6.32 -6.97 -0.36
N ALA A 71 -7.04 -7.83 -1.08
CA ALA A 71 -6.84 -8.00 -2.53
C ALA A 71 -7.53 -6.90 -3.36
N TRP A 72 -8.12 -5.90 -2.71
CA TRP A 72 -8.97 -4.88 -3.32
C TRP A 72 -8.24 -3.55 -3.37
N MET A 73 -8.57 -2.70 -4.35
CA MET A 73 -8.19 -1.29 -4.33
C MET A 73 -9.13 -0.52 -3.39
N ASP A 74 -8.94 -0.71 -2.08
CA ASP A 74 -9.78 -0.17 -1.03
C ASP A 74 -9.06 0.83 -0.11
N CYS A 75 -7.82 1.21 -0.46
CA CYS A 75 -6.98 2.11 0.32
C CYS A 75 -6.62 1.53 1.72
N SER A 76 -6.62 0.20 1.89
CA SER A 76 -6.07 -0.49 3.06
C SER A 76 -4.61 -0.12 3.36
N ALA A 77 -3.82 0.32 2.37
CA ALA A 77 -2.49 0.87 2.65
C ALA A 77 -2.53 2.09 3.59
N LEU A 78 -3.58 2.90 3.53
CA LEU A 78 -3.83 3.99 4.49
C LEU A 78 -4.58 3.50 5.72
N TYR A 79 -5.66 2.72 5.52
CA TYR A 79 -6.64 2.41 6.57
C TYR A 79 -6.32 1.16 7.39
N GLY A 80 -5.38 0.32 6.97
CA GLY A 80 -5.12 -0.99 7.55
C GLY A 80 -5.91 -2.11 6.88
N SER A 81 -5.30 -3.31 6.86
CA SER A 81 -5.92 -4.54 6.34
C SER A 81 -6.59 -5.40 7.44
N THR A 82 -6.43 -5.04 8.72
CA THR A 82 -7.09 -5.73 9.85
C THR A 82 -7.88 -4.77 10.72
N PRO A 83 -8.94 -5.24 11.43
CA PRO A 83 -9.74 -4.40 12.32
C PRO A 83 -8.90 -3.69 13.40
N GLU A 84 -7.88 -4.36 13.93
CA GLU A 84 -7.02 -3.82 14.99
C GLU A 84 -6.18 -2.63 14.48
N VAL A 85 -5.64 -2.74 13.26
CA VAL A 85 -4.89 -1.66 12.62
C VAL A 85 -5.83 -0.51 12.27
N VAL A 86 -7.02 -0.81 11.72
CA VAL A 86 -8.05 0.17 11.39
C VAL A 86 -8.43 1.00 12.61
N ASP A 87 -8.72 0.35 13.74
CA ASP A 87 -9.07 1.01 14.99
C ASP A 87 -7.90 1.87 15.51
N ALA A 88 -6.69 1.31 15.54
CA ALA A 88 -5.50 2.02 16.01
C ALA A 88 -5.18 3.28 15.20
N LEU A 89 -5.57 3.38 13.93
CA LEU A 89 -5.32 4.55 13.09
C LEU A 89 -6.34 5.67 13.29
N ARG A 90 -7.50 5.38 13.88
CA ARG A 90 -8.59 6.34 14.03
C ARG A 90 -8.40 7.25 15.22
N SER A 91 -8.79 8.50 15.07
CA SER A 91 -8.88 9.45 16.19
C SER A 91 -10.14 9.26 17.03
N HIS A 92 -11.15 8.57 16.46
CA HIS A 92 -12.50 8.41 17.02
C HIS A 92 -13.19 9.76 17.34
N ALA A 93 -12.79 10.81 16.61
CA ALA A 93 -13.41 12.11 16.64
C ALA A 93 -13.61 12.62 15.21
N ASP A 94 -14.81 13.13 14.92
CA ASP A 94 -15.17 13.72 13.64
C ASP A 94 -14.89 12.82 12.41
N GLY A 95 -14.86 11.51 12.61
CA GLY A 95 -14.54 10.51 11.59
C GLY A 95 -13.09 10.54 11.09
N LYS A 96 -12.16 11.18 11.81
CA LYS A 96 -10.79 11.44 11.34
C LYS A 96 -9.80 10.33 11.67
N LEU A 97 -8.73 10.27 10.88
CA LEU A 97 -7.51 9.54 11.21
C LEU A 97 -6.63 10.33 12.18
N LYS A 98 -5.88 9.64 13.03
CA LYS A 98 -4.86 10.25 13.89
C LYS A 98 -3.82 10.97 13.00
N SER A 99 -3.44 12.17 13.41
CA SER A 99 -2.41 12.96 12.74
C SER A 99 -1.68 13.84 13.76
N GLN A 100 -0.58 14.44 13.32
CA GLN A 100 0.14 15.46 14.08
C GLN A 100 0.54 16.63 13.18
N ARG A 101 0.93 17.75 13.77
CA ARG A 101 1.33 18.96 13.03
C ARG A 101 2.75 19.36 13.35
N ASP A 102 3.45 19.91 12.35
CA ASP A 102 4.80 20.43 12.52
C ASP A 102 4.75 21.85 13.08
N LYS A 103 5.92 22.46 13.27
CA LYS A 103 6.05 23.84 13.74
C LYS A 103 5.40 24.87 12.83
N ASP A 104 5.23 24.54 11.54
CA ASP A 104 4.67 25.40 10.51
C ASP A 104 3.17 25.10 10.29
N GLY A 105 2.61 24.15 11.05
CA GLY A 105 1.20 23.78 11.05
C GLY A 105 0.81 22.72 10.03
N PHE A 106 1.76 22.16 9.28
CA PHE A 106 1.50 21.12 8.29
C PHE A 106 1.18 19.79 8.96
N GLU A 107 0.08 19.16 8.53
CA GLU A 107 -0.39 17.88 9.07
C GLU A 107 0.35 16.68 8.47
N TYR A 108 0.74 15.69 9.26
CA TYR A 108 1.41 14.47 8.79
C TYR A 108 1.08 13.28 9.69
N LEU A 109 1.55 12.09 9.30
CA LEU A 109 1.30 10.85 10.04
C LEU A 109 1.85 10.97 11.48
N PRO A 110 1.15 10.41 12.47
CA PRO A 110 1.64 10.37 13.85
C PRO A 110 2.78 9.36 13.99
N PHE A 111 3.61 9.49 15.02
CA PHE A 111 4.56 8.44 15.38
C PHE A 111 3.84 7.20 15.93
N ASN A 112 4.43 6.01 15.72
CA ASN A 112 3.88 4.72 16.08
C ASN A 112 3.95 4.43 17.59
N LYS A 113 3.21 5.22 18.37
CA LYS A 113 3.09 5.03 19.83
C LYS A 113 2.24 3.80 20.19
N ASP A 114 1.38 3.36 19.28
CA ASP A 114 0.50 2.21 19.45
C ASP A 114 1.23 0.86 19.24
N GLY A 115 2.49 0.89 18.77
CA GLY A 115 3.32 -0.30 18.65
C GLY A 115 2.87 -1.26 17.54
N LEU A 116 2.23 -0.73 16.49
CA LEU A 116 1.86 -1.56 15.33
C LEU A 116 3.11 -2.11 14.63
N PRO A 117 3.05 -3.30 14.03
CA PRO A 117 4.16 -3.84 13.26
C PRO A 117 4.54 -2.90 12.10
N VAL A 118 5.82 -2.57 11.99
CA VAL A 118 6.40 -1.79 10.88
C VAL A 118 7.68 -2.49 10.43
N ARG A 119 7.90 -2.58 9.11
CA ARG A 119 9.16 -3.06 8.55
C ARG A 119 10.21 -1.97 8.67
N THR A 120 11.34 -2.33 9.24
CA THR A 120 12.48 -1.43 9.37
C THR A 120 13.78 -2.21 9.37
N ARG A 121 14.90 -1.50 9.19
CA ARG A 121 16.23 -2.08 9.31
C ARG A 121 16.54 -2.41 10.78
N PRO A 122 17.43 -3.38 11.06
CA PRO A 122 17.84 -3.71 12.42
C PRO A 122 18.33 -2.49 13.22
N GLY A 123 17.94 -2.42 14.50
CA GLY A 123 18.40 -1.38 15.42
C GLY A 123 17.61 -0.05 15.36
N VAL A 124 16.54 0.02 14.58
CA VAL A 124 15.61 1.15 14.58
C VAL A 124 14.42 0.81 15.48
N ASP A 125 14.10 1.69 16.43
CA ASP A 125 12.90 1.57 17.24
C ASP A 125 11.66 1.87 16.39
N ILE A 126 10.66 0.99 16.43
CA ILE A 126 9.40 1.19 15.70
C ILE A 126 8.64 2.43 16.20
N HIS A 127 8.86 2.85 17.45
CA HIS A 127 8.20 4.02 18.03
C HIS A 127 8.72 5.35 17.46
N ASP A 128 9.90 5.34 16.84
CA ASP A 128 10.48 6.49 16.13
C ASP A 128 10.01 6.58 14.67
N LEU A 129 9.23 5.61 14.20
CA LEU A 129 8.67 5.55 12.85
C LEU A 129 7.23 6.05 12.81
N PHE A 130 6.75 6.40 11.62
CA PHE A 130 5.36 6.81 11.42
C PHE A 130 4.41 5.62 11.53
N LEU A 131 3.27 5.84 12.18
CA LEU A 131 2.14 4.92 12.23
C LEU A 131 1.44 4.92 10.87
N GLY A 132 1.16 3.75 10.29
CA GLY A 132 0.46 3.63 9.01
C GLY A 132 -0.32 2.34 8.89
N GLY A 133 -1.19 2.25 7.88
CA GLY A 133 -2.02 1.07 7.60
C GLY A 133 -1.26 -0.11 7.01
N ASP A 134 -0.17 0.15 6.29
CA ASP A 134 0.72 -0.88 5.75
C ASP A 134 2.06 -0.88 6.47
N VAL A 135 2.61 -2.07 6.72
CA VAL A 135 3.89 -2.25 7.41
C VAL A 135 5.09 -1.61 6.69
N ARG A 136 4.96 -1.29 5.39
CA ARG A 136 5.97 -0.62 4.54
C ARG A 136 5.76 0.90 4.45
N THR A 137 4.87 1.49 5.25
CA THR A 137 4.60 2.95 5.25
C THR A 137 5.89 3.79 5.34
N ASN A 138 6.93 3.29 6.02
CA ASN A 138 8.20 3.98 6.25
C ASN A 138 9.34 3.55 5.31
N GLU A 139 9.04 2.91 4.17
CA GLU A 139 10.04 2.42 3.21
C GLU A 139 10.94 3.55 2.68
N ASP A 140 10.33 4.63 2.19
CA ASP A 140 11.04 5.82 1.76
C ASP A 140 10.21 7.12 1.94
N TRP A 141 10.85 8.24 1.65
CA TRP A 141 10.25 9.57 1.80
C TRP A 141 9.18 9.90 0.75
N ILE A 142 9.20 9.25 -0.42
CA ILE A 142 8.18 9.39 -1.46
C ILE A 142 6.91 8.70 -0.99
N MET A 143 7.01 7.48 -0.46
CA MET A 143 5.90 6.74 0.12
C MET A 143 5.26 7.51 1.27
N LEU A 144 6.07 8.02 2.22
CA LEU A 144 5.56 8.87 3.30
C LEU A 144 4.82 10.11 2.78
N SER A 145 5.27 10.70 1.67
CA SER A 145 4.59 11.82 1.04
C SER A 145 3.21 11.42 0.49
N VAL A 146 3.09 10.25 -0.14
CA VAL A 146 1.81 9.73 -0.66
C VAL A 146 0.84 9.42 0.47
N HIS A 147 1.28 8.72 1.52
CA HIS A 147 0.46 8.49 2.70
C HIS A 147 -0.01 9.81 3.33
N THR A 148 0.87 10.80 3.43
CA THR A 148 0.52 12.13 3.98
C THR A 148 -0.55 12.82 3.14
N ILE A 149 -0.49 12.72 1.81
CA ILE A 149 -1.50 13.30 0.92
C ILE A 149 -2.87 12.65 1.16
N PHE A 150 -2.95 11.32 1.21
CA PHE A 150 -4.23 10.64 1.43
C PHE A 150 -4.78 10.84 2.85
N LEU A 151 -3.92 10.89 3.88
CA LEU A 151 -4.29 11.27 5.24
C LEU A 151 -4.94 12.66 5.28
N ARG A 152 -4.28 13.65 4.69
CA ARG A 152 -4.79 15.03 4.62
C ARG A 152 -6.10 15.10 3.86
N GLU A 153 -6.21 14.38 2.74
CA GLU A 153 -7.45 14.37 1.95
C GLU A 153 -8.60 13.70 2.71
N HIS A 154 -8.34 12.62 3.45
CA HIS A 154 -9.33 12.03 4.35
C HIS A 154 -9.80 13.05 5.40
N ASN A 155 -8.88 13.60 6.19
CA ASN A 155 -9.24 14.54 7.26
C ASN A 155 -9.93 15.81 6.72
N ARG A 156 -9.52 16.31 5.55
CA ARG A 156 -10.19 17.42 4.86
C ARG A 156 -11.61 17.09 4.43
N LEU A 157 -11.87 15.87 3.95
CA LEU A 157 -13.22 15.43 3.61
C LEU A 157 -14.09 15.23 4.86
N CYS A 158 -13.53 14.74 5.96
CA CYS A 158 -14.22 14.68 7.24
C CYS A 158 -14.67 16.07 7.70
N ASP A 159 -13.79 17.08 7.64
CA ASP A 159 -14.14 18.48 7.97
C ASP A 159 -15.29 19.02 7.11
N LEU A 160 -15.31 18.69 5.82
CA LEU A 160 -16.39 19.09 4.93
C LEU A 160 -17.72 18.41 5.26
N ILE A 161 -17.69 17.10 5.56
CA ILE A 161 -18.89 16.33 5.89
C ILE A 161 -19.47 16.77 7.22
N VAL A 162 -18.63 16.99 8.26
CA VAL A 162 -19.08 17.53 9.55
C VAL A 162 -19.82 18.86 9.38
N GLY A 163 -19.33 19.74 8.50
CA GLY A 163 -19.99 21.02 8.20
C GLY A 163 -21.33 20.88 7.47
N GLN A 164 -21.53 19.82 6.69
CA GLN A 164 -22.75 19.57 5.91
C GLN A 164 -23.78 18.70 6.65
N HIS A 165 -23.31 17.79 7.49
CA HIS A 165 -24.08 16.79 8.22
C HIS A 165 -23.71 16.78 9.71
N PRO A 166 -24.08 17.83 10.49
CA PRO A 166 -23.72 17.93 11.91
C PRO A 166 -24.39 16.88 12.81
N ASP A 167 -25.40 16.17 12.29
CA ASP A 167 -26.14 15.11 12.96
C ASP A 167 -25.49 13.73 12.84
N TRP A 168 -24.47 13.57 12.00
CA TRP A 168 -23.78 12.30 11.81
C TRP A 168 -22.76 12.03 12.92
N ASP A 169 -22.64 10.77 13.32
CA ASP A 169 -21.65 10.32 14.30
C ASP A 169 -20.28 10.03 13.65
N ASP A 170 -19.26 9.80 14.50
CA ASP A 170 -17.89 9.53 14.07
C ASP A 170 -17.79 8.36 13.08
N GLU A 171 -18.52 7.27 13.35
CA GLU A 171 -18.48 6.06 12.53
C GLU A 171 -19.08 6.30 11.14
N HIS A 172 -20.23 6.96 11.08
CA HIS A 172 -20.90 7.26 9.82
C HIS A 172 -20.01 8.14 8.93
N ILE A 173 -19.37 9.16 9.51
CA ILE A 173 -18.47 10.06 8.80
C ILE A 173 -17.24 9.28 8.31
N TYR A 174 -16.59 8.53 9.20
CA TYR A 174 -15.40 7.75 8.87
C TYR A 174 -15.65 6.79 7.71
N GLN A 175 -16.71 5.99 7.78
CA GLN A 175 -17.01 5.00 6.72
C GLN A 175 -17.39 5.67 5.40
N THR A 176 -18.10 6.80 5.44
CA THR A 176 -18.42 7.58 4.25
C THR A 176 -17.17 8.13 3.57
N VAL A 177 -16.28 8.75 4.34
CA VAL A 177 -15.02 9.29 3.79
C VAL A 177 -14.10 8.17 3.32
N ARG A 178 -14.01 7.06 4.06
CA ARG A 178 -13.25 5.88 3.65
C ARG A 178 -13.69 5.41 2.27
N LEU A 179 -14.99 5.22 2.05
CA LEU A 179 -15.56 4.84 0.76
C LEU A 179 -15.19 5.84 -0.36
N LEU A 180 -15.29 7.15 -0.08
CA LEU A 180 -14.94 8.19 -1.05
C LEU A 180 -13.45 8.16 -1.42
N ILE A 181 -12.56 7.92 -0.46
CA ILE A 181 -11.11 7.83 -0.70
C ILE A 181 -10.77 6.57 -1.49
N SER A 182 -11.35 5.42 -1.16
CA SER A 182 -11.18 4.18 -1.94
C SER A 182 -11.63 4.37 -3.39
N ALA A 183 -12.78 5.03 -3.61
CA ALA A 183 -13.26 5.36 -4.95
C ALA A 183 -12.30 6.30 -5.71
N LYS A 184 -11.73 7.31 -5.03
CA LYS A 184 -10.71 8.20 -5.61
C LYS A 184 -9.45 7.42 -6.01
N LEU A 185 -8.96 6.53 -5.14
CA LEU A 185 -7.80 5.70 -5.43
C LEU A 185 -8.04 4.85 -6.68
N ALA A 186 -9.19 4.18 -6.76
CA ALA A 186 -9.55 3.36 -7.92
C ALA A 186 -9.63 4.19 -9.22
N LEU A 187 -10.19 5.40 -9.18
CA LEU A 187 -10.24 6.31 -10.34
C LEU A 187 -8.84 6.75 -10.78
N ILE A 188 -7.95 7.05 -9.83
CA ILE A 188 -6.56 7.40 -10.12
C ILE A 188 -5.81 6.20 -10.72
N GLY A 189 -6.00 5.00 -10.15
CA GLY A 189 -5.45 3.76 -10.68
C GLY A 189 -5.90 3.49 -12.12
N ASN A 190 -7.18 3.67 -12.42
CA ASN A 190 -7.71 3.56 -13.78
C ASN A 190 -7.06 4.60 -14.73
N SER A 191 -7.01 5.86 -14.29
CA SER A 191 -6.37 6.94 -15.08
C SER A 191 -4.89 6.63 -15.39
N TYR A 192 -4.18 6.06 -14.42
CA TYR A 192 -2.81 5.58 -14.62
C TYR A 192 -2.78 4.43 -15.64
N GLN A 193 -3.62 3.42 -15.48
CA GLN A 193 -3.67 2.30 -16.41
C GLN A 193 -3.90 2.79 -17.85
N MET A 194 -4.85 3.69 -18.07
CA MET A 194 -5.14 4.24 -19.40
C MET A 194 -3.98 5.06 -19.98
N ALA A 195 -3.16 5.72 -19.15
CA ALA A 195 -2.02 6.50 -19.61
C ALA A 195 -0.81 5.64 -20.02
N TYR A 196 -0.63 4.46 -19.39
CA TYR A 196 0.55 3.61 -19.61
C TYR A 196 0.28 2.39 -20.50
N TRP A 197 -0.96 1.85 -20.51
CA TRP A 197 -1.37 0.77 -21.40
C TRP A 197 -1.84 1.31 -22.75
N SER A 198 -0.88 1.77 -23.55
CA SER A 198 -1.11 2.19 -24.95
C SER A 198 -0.86 1.05 -25.94
N ASP A 199 -1.29 1.24 -27.20
CA ASP A 199 -1.04 0.27 -28.29
C ASP A 199 0.45 -0.04 -28.52
N ASN A 200 1.34 0.85 -28.08
CA ASN A 200 2.80 0.72 -28.20
C ASN A 200 3.45 -0.01 -27.01
N MET A 201 2.68 -0.46 -26.02
CA MET A 201 3.22 -1.14 -24.85
C MET A 201 3.74 -2.54 -25.22
N PRO A 202 4.97 -2.92 -24.82
CA PRO A 202 5.60 -4.17 -25.24
C PRO A 202 5.07 -5.44 -24.53
N TRP A 203 4.14 -5.30 -23.57
CA TRP A 203 3.57 -6.41 -22.79
C TRP A 203 2.25 -6.90 -23.41
N PRO A 204 1.82 -8.17 -23.17
CA PRO A 204 0.54 -8.68 -23.67
C PRO A 204 -0.62 -7.75 -23.28
N ARG A 205 -1.55 -7.50 -24.22
CA ARG A 205 -2.77 -6.67 -24.04
C ARG A 205 -3.82 -7.29 -23.11
N ASP A 206 -3.39 -8.05 -22.13
CA ASP A 206 -4.24 -8.62 -21.09
C ASP A 206 -4.53 -7.52 -20.06
N ASP A 207 -5.23 -6.48 -20.50
CA ASP A 207 -5.49 -5.25 -19.74
C ASP A 207 -6.51 -5.42 -18.60
N GLY A 208 -6.72 -6.64 -18.12
CA GLY A 208 -7.63 -6.96 -17.01
C GLY A 208 -9.10 -6.65 -17.27
N PHE A 209 -9.46 -6.19 -18.48
CA PHE A 209 -10.79 -5.68 -18.82
C PHE A 209 -11.50 -6.39 -19.99
N PRO A 210 -11.35 -7.72 -20.23
CA PRO A 210 -12.08 -8.38 -21.30
C PRO A 210 -13.60 -8.27 -21.12
N LEU A 211 -14.09 -8.31 -19.87
CA LEU A 211 -15.50 -8.09 -19.53
C LEU A 211 -15.96 -6.64 -19.74
N TYR A 212 -15.12 -5.65 -19.44
CA TYR A 212 -15.46 -4.23 -19.57
C TYR A 212 -15.50 -3.79 -21.05
N ARG A 213 -14.59 -4.30 -21.89
CA ARG A 213 -14.63 -4.09 -23.34
C ARG A 213 -15.83 -4.76 -24.01
N ALA A 214 -16.25 -5.93 -23.51
CA ALA A 214 -17.47 -6.60 -23.98
C ALA A 214 -18.74 -5.82 -23.64
N MET A 215 -18.74 -4.99 -22.58
CA MET A 215 -19.90 -4.22 -22.13
C MET A 215 -19.96 -2.79 -22.71
N TYR A 216 -18.83 -2.12 -22.94
CA TYR A 216 -18.81 -0.65 -23.18
C TYR A 216 -18.05 -0.18 -24.44
N GLY A 217 -17.57 -1.11 -25.27
CA GLY A 217 -16.94 -0.81 -26.56
C GLY A 217 -15.43 -0.53 -26.50
N GLU A 218 -14.84 -0.32 -27.67
CA GLU A 218 -13.38 -0.41 -27.89
C GLU A 218 -12.58 0.84 -27.50
N SER A 219 -13.21 1.98 -27.14
CA SER A 219 -12.47 3.22 -26.87
C SER A 219 -13.07 4.07 -25.76
N VAL A 220 -12.25 4.85 -25.04
CA VAL A 220 -12.71 5.83 -24.04
C VAL A 220 -13.74 6.82 -24.59
N LEU A 221 -13.72 7.11 -25.89
CA LEU A 221 -14.65 8.02 -26.54
C LEU A 221 -16.06 7.41 -26.75
N SER A 222 -16.21 6.08 -26.67
CA SER A 222 -17.53 5.42 -26.66
C SER A 222 -18.17 5.38 -25.27
N ILE A 223 -17.46 5.83 -24.23
CA ILE A 223 -17.82 5.66 -22.81
C ILE A 223 -18.46 6.92 -22.20
N ASN A 224 -18.74 7.98 -22.99
CA ASN A 224 -19.45 9.16 -22.49
C ASN A 224 -20.97 9.08 -22.78
N PRO A 225 -21.83 8.77 -21.79
CA PRO A 225 -23.29 8.79 -21.94
C PRO A 225 -23.89 10.22 -21.88
N VAL A 226 -23.08 11.28 -21.91
CA VAL A 226 -23.59 12.66 -22.12
C VAL A 226 -23.66 12.94 -23.63
N ARG A 227 -24.62 12.27 -24.28
CA ARG A 227 -25.35 12.73 -25.45
C ARG A 227 -26.80 12.27 -25.33
#